data_AF-A0A1Q8A8J0-F1
#
_entry.id   AF-A0A1Q8A8J0-F1
#
_cell.length_a   1.000
_cell.length_b   1.000
_cell.length_c   1.000
_cell.angle_alpha   90.00
_cell.angle_beta   90.00
_cell.angle_gamma   90.00
#
_symmetry.space_group_name_H-M   'P 1'
#
loop_
_entity.id
_entity.type
_entity.pdbx_description
1 polymer ?
#
loop_
_entity_poly.entity_id
_entity_poly.type
_entity_poly.pdbx_seq_one_letter_code
_entity_poly.pdbx_strand_id
1 'polypeptide(L)'
;MLHLAQASKKDVFYDLGCGRGQLCIIAVSDGVRHAVGIERLKSRAKKAEQRVRHLGLSRQIEIRNEDFYDSDLYEATIAYNGLMEDFESLQFYEQSLKRECRLVTLSMPLVGVMPNSQDYPFYLMKIPFRKARSVSQWVQTVLSQKMPVKDFFKEIAEDPDYWTDIRMLKALIRRRFR
;
A
#
# COMPACT_ATOMS: atom_id res chain seq x y z
N MET A 1 -4.09 -10.46 0.32
CA MET A 1 -3.65 -9.34 1.19
C MET A 1 -4.53 -9.10 2.42
N LEU A 2 -5.86 -9.20 2.36
CA LEU A 2 -6.73 -9.00 3.52
C LEU A 2 -6.46 -10.03 4.64
N HIS A 3 -6.24 -11.29 4.28
CA HIS A 3 -5.80 -12.31 5.23
C HIS A 3 -4.45 -11.98 5.88
N LEU A 4 -3.46 -11.53 5.10
CA LEU A 4 -2.16 -11.06 5.62
C LEU A 4 -2.35 -9.92 6.64
N ALA A 5 -3.26 -8.99 6.36
CA ALA A 5 -3.61 -7.89 7.27
C ALA A 5 -4.50 -8.32 8.45
N GLN A 6 -4.94 -9.58 8.49
CA GLN A 6 -5.89 -10.11 9.48
C GLN A 6 -7.17 -9.27 9.52
N ALA A 7 -7.72 -8.98 8.35
CA ALA A 7 -8.93 -8.18 8.21
C ALA A 7 -10.14 -8.83 8.89
N SER A 8 -11.01 -7.98 9.43
CA SER A 8 -12.17 -8.39 10.23
C SER A 8 -13.32 -7.39 10.08
N LYS A 9 -14.50 -7.77 10.59
CA LYS A 9 -15.70 -6.91 10.68
C LYS A 9 -15.58 -5.65 11.54
N LYS A 10 -14.43 -5.42 12.16
CA LYS A 10 -14.12 -4.18 12.89
C LYS A 10 -13.33 -3.20 12.04
N ASP A 11 -12.76 -3.66 10.92
CA ASP A 11 -11.84 -2.87 10.12
C ASP A 11 -12.57 -1.96 9.14
N VAL A 12 -12.00 -0.76 8.99
CA VAL A 12 -12.23 0.16 7.88
C VAL A 12 -11.03 0.05 6.93
N PHE A 13 -11.32 -0.36 5.69
CA PHE A 13 -10.34 -0.57 4.64
C PHE A 13 -10.23 0.64 3.72
N TYR A 14 -9.01 1.09 3.44
CA TYR A 14 -8.75 2.17 2.49
C TYR A 14 -7.95 1.65 1.30
N ASP A 15 -8.41 1.94 0.09
CA ASP A 15 -7.74 1.63 -1.17
C ASP A 15 -7.22 2.91 -1.81
N LEU A 16 -5.91 3.15 -1.73
CA LEU A 16 -5.24 4.38 -2.17
C LEU A 16 -4.89 4.24 -3.66
N GLY A 17 -5.66 4.89 -4.53
CA GLY A 17 -5.63 4.64 -5.97
C GLY A 17 -6.54 3.50 -6.40
N CYS A 18 -7.80 3.51 -5.94
CA CYS A 18 -8.70 2.36 -6.02
C CYS A 18 -9.13 1.94 -7.44
N GLY A 19 -8.85 2.77 -8.46
CA GLY A 19 -9.12 2.45 -9.86
C GLY A 19 -10.60 2.20 -10.13
N ARG A 20 -10.97 0.92 -10.28
CA ARG A 20 -12.35 0.47 -10.52
C ARG A 20 -13.08 0.00 -9.24
N GLY A 21 -12.51 0.25 -8.06
CA GLY A 21 -13.08 -0.10 -6.75
C GLY A 21 -13.07 -1.59 -6.43
N GLN A 22 -12.30 -2.40 -7.17
CA GLN A 22 -12.31 -3.87 -7.04
C GLN A 22 -11.91 -4.32 -5.63
N LEU A 23 -10.87 -3.72 -5.04
CA LEU A 23 -10.40 -4.15 -3.72
C LEU A 23 -11.35 -3.71 -2.61
N CYS A 24 -12.01 -2.56 -2.73
CA CYS A 24 -13.07 -2.17 -1.80
C CYS A 24 -14.22 -3.17 -1.80
N ILE A 25 -14.63 -3.65 -2.99
CA ILE A 25 -15.67 -4.67 -3.13
C ILE A 25 -15.22 -5.98 -2.48
N ILE A 26 -14.00 -6.45 -2.79
CA ILE A 26 -13.43 -7.67 -2.19
C ILE A 26 -13.37 -7.52 -0.67
N ALA A 27 -12.91 -6.39 -0.15
CA ALA A 27 -12.79 -6.18 1.29
C ALA A 27 -14.13 -6.29 2.01
N VAL A 28 -15.17 -5.65 1.48
CA VAL A 28 -16.51 -5.74 2.06
C VAL A 28 -17.07 -7.16 1.93
N SER A 29 -16.84 -7.84 0.81
CA SER A 29 -17.23 -9.25 0.64
C SER A 29 -16.52 -10.19 1.62
N ASP A 30 -15.25 -9.93 1.93
CA ASP A 30 -14.46 -10.66 2.94
C ASP A 30 -14.80 -10.22 4.39
N GLY A 31 -15.77 -9.33 4.54
CA GLY A 31 -16.38 -9.01 5.83
C GLY A 31 -15.78 -7.83 6.57
N VAL A 32 -15.02 -6.93 5.92
CA VAL A 32 -14.67 -5.64 6.56
C VAL A 32 -15.91 -4.79 6.77
N ARG A 33 -15.90 -3.95 7.80
CA ARG A 33 -17.06 -3.13 8.19
C ARG A 33 -17.44 -2.12 7.11
N HIS A 34 -16.43 -1.47 6.55
CA HIS A 34 -16.57 -0.36 5.62
C HIS A 34 -15.30 -0.26 4.77
N ALA A 35 -15.44 0.21 3.52
CA ALA A 35 -14.32 0.46 2.64
C ALA A 35 -14.41 1.85 2.00
N VAL A 36 -13.28 2.53 1.88
CA VAL A 36 -13.14 3.82 1.21
C VAL A 36 -12.13 3.68 0.08
N GLY A 37 -12.57 3.89 -1.16
CA GLY A 37 -11.69 3.92 -2.31
C GLY A 37 -11.39 5.35 -2.74
N ILE A 38 -10.11 5.73 -2.81
CA ILE A 38 -9.69 7.07 -3.25
C ILE A 38 -9.09 6.97 -4.66
N GLU A 39 -9.59 7.77 -5.60
CA GLU A 39 -9.12 7.79 -6.98
C GLU A 39 -9.14 9.21 -7.56
N ARG A 40 -7.96 9.71 -7.94
CA ARG A 40 -7.77 11.07 -8.49
C ARG A 40 -8.41 11.26 -9.86
N LEU A 41 -8.39 10.25 -10.72
CA LEU A 41 -8.95 10.35 -12.06
C LEU A 41 -10.47 10.24 -12.01
N LYS A 42 -11.15 11.39 -12.18
CA LYS A 42 -12.60 11.53 -12.16
C LYS A 42 -13.35 10.48 -12.98
N SER A 43 -12.84 10.14 -14.16
CA SER A 43 -13.45 9.12 -15.03
C SER A 43 -13.38 7.70 -14.45
N ARG A 44 -12.34 7.37 -13.70
CA ARG A 44 -12.19 6.08 -13.01
C ARG A 44 -13.03 6.04 -11.73
N ALA A 45 -12.96 7.09 -10.91
CA ALA A 45 -13.78 7.23 -9.71
C ALA A 45 -15.28 7.08 -10.02
N LYS A 46 -15.78 7.76 -11.06
CA LYS A 46 -17.18 7.63 -11.51
C LYS A 46 -17.54 6.20 -11.90
N LYS A 47 -16.64 5.48 -12.58
CA LYS A 47 -16.86 4.06 -12.94
C LYS A 47 -16.87 3.15 -11.72
N ALA A 48 -15.98 3.37 -10.75
CA ALA A 48 -15.95 2.64 -9.49
C ALA A 48 -17.24 2.86 -8.70
N GLU A 49 -17.67 4.11 -8.57
CA GLU A 49 -18.89 4.49 -7.86
C GLU A 49 -20.16 3.91 -8.51
N GLN A 50 -20.26 3.95 -9.85
CA GLN A 50 -21.33 3.29 -10.60
C GLN A 50 -21.37 1.78 -10.33
N ARG A 51 -20.21 1.13 -10.29
CA ARG A 51 -20.11 -0.30 -9.99
C ARG A 51 -20.57 -0.62 -8.58
N VAL A 52 -20.12 0.17 -7.59
CA VAL A 52 -20.54 0.03 -6.18
C VAL A 52 -22.06 0.17 -6.04
N ARG A 53 -22.66 1.18 -6.69
CA ARG A 53 -24.12 1.36 -6.72
C ARG A 53 -24.84 0.17 -7.35
N HIS A 54 -24.37 -0.29 -8.51
CA HIS A 54 -24.98 -1.40 -9.23
C HIS A 54 -24.99 -2.70 -8.41
N LEU A 55 -23.96 -2.92 -7.60
CA LEU A 55 -23.86 -4.07 -6.69
C LEU A 55 -24.63 -3.87 -5.36
N GLY A 56 -25.29 -2.73 -5.15
CA GLY A 56 -26.01 -2.43 -3.90
C GLY A 56 -25.10 -2.21 -2.69
N LEU A 57 -23.82 -1.92 -2.91
CA LEU A 57 -22.81 -1.82 -1.85
C LEU A 57 -22.58 -0.40 -1.32
N SER A 58 -23.36 0.60 -1.76
CA SER A 58 -23.17 2.01 -1.40
C SER A 58 -23.29 2.34 0.09
N ARG A 59 -23.86 1.46 0.90
CA ARG A 59 -23.87 1.62 2.38
C ARG A 59 -22.55 1.20 3.04
N GLN A 60 -21.78 0.35 2.36
CA GLN A 60 -20.56 -0.25 2.89
C GLN A 60 -19.30 0.29 2.19
N ILE A 61 -19.44 0.85 0.99
CA ILE A 61 -18.33 1.35 0.19
C ILE A 61 -18.57 2.81 -0.19
N GLU A 62 -17.61 3.66 0.14
CA GLU A 62 -17.51 5.04 -0.31
C GLU A 62 -16.42 5.14 -1.40
N ILE A 63 -16.66 5.94 -2.46
CA ILE A 63 -15.64 6.28 -3.45
C ILE A 63 -15.42 7.80 -3.43
N ARG A 64 -14.18 8.22 -3.16
CA ARG A 64 -13.76 9.62 -3.13
C ARG A 64 -12.95 9.94 -4.38
N ASN A 65 -13.36 10.99 -5.11
CA ASN A 65 -12.57 11.49 -6.24
C ASN A 65 -11.56 12.53 -5.77
N GLU A 66 -10.47 12.07 -5.18
CA GLU A 66 -9.46 12.90 -4.51
C GLU A 66 -8.04 12.39 -4.82
N ASP A 67 -7.04 13.23 -4.60
CA ASP A 67 -5.67 12.73 -4.40
C ASP A 67 -5.54 12.26 -2.96
N PHE A 68 -5.05 11.03 -2.75
CA PHE A 68 -4.95 10.51 -1.39
C PHE A 68 -3.94 11.27 -0.53
N TYR A 69 -2.97 11.97 -1.13
CA TYR A 69 -2.05 12.85 -0.40
C TYR A 69 -2.77 14.02 0.29
N ASP A 70 -3.94 14.42 -0.22
CA ASP A 70 -4.77 15.50 0.29
C ASP A 70 -6.04 14.99 1.03
N SER A 71 -6.20 13.67 1.16
CA SER A 71 -7.38 13.03 1.75
C SER A 71 -7.21 12.74 3.24
N ASP A 72 -8.33 12.78 3.99
CA ASP A 72 -8.38 12.28 5.37
C ASP A 72 -8.41 10.74 5.41
N LEU A 73 -7.33 10.16 5.96
CA LEU A 73 -7.14 8.72 6.14
C LEU A 73 -7.29 8.27 7.61
N TYR A 74 -7.69 9.16 8.53
CA TYR A 74 -7.61 8.91 9.96
C TYR A 74 -8.43 7.68 10.42
N GLU A 75 -9.56 7.41 9.77
CA GLU A 75 -10.39 6.25 10.10
C GLU A 75 -9.78 4.90 9.68
N ALA A 76 -8.84 4.91 8.72
CA ALA A 76 -8.23 3.70 8.17
C ALA A 76 -7.62 2.83 9.27
N THR A 77 -8.05 1.57 9.30
CA THR A 77 -7.45 0.52 10.15
C THR A 77 -6.57 -0.44 9.34
N ILE A 78 -6.86 -0.51 8.04
CA ILE A 78 -6.08 -1.19 7.01
C ILE A 78 -6.06 -0.23 5.82
N ALA A 79 -4.88 0.08 5.30
CA ALA A 79 -4.69 0.84 4.07
C ALA A 79 -3.93 -0.04 3.07
N TYR A 80 -4.32 0.02 1.81
CA TYR A 80 -3.62 -0.63 0.71
C TYR A 80 -3.13 0.43 -0.27
N ASN A 81 -1.86 0.36 -0.64
CA ASN A 81 -1.30 1.13 -1.75
C ASN A 81 -0.56 0.20 -2.72
N GLY A 82 -1.08 0.10 -3.95
CA GLY A 82 -0.45 -0.64 -5.05
C GLY A 82 0.34 0.24 -6.02
N LEU A 83 0.57 1.52 -5.69
CA LEU A 83 1.26 2.50 -6.51
C LEU A 83 2.74 2.63 -6.13
N MET A 84 3.52 3.28 -6.99
CA MET A 84 4.94 3.54 -6.74
C MET A 84 5.12 4.51 -5.57
N GLU A 85 6.13 4.21 -4.75
CA GLU A 85 6.58 5.08 -3.67
C GLU A 85 7.38 6.29 -4.20
N ASP A 86 7.21 7.44 -3.56
CA ASP A 86 7.98 8.65 -3.80
C ASP A 86 8.62 9.21 -2.50
N PHE A 87 9.13 10.44 -2.56
CA PHE A 87 9.80 11.08 -1.44
C PHE A 87 8.89 11.48 -0.28
N GLU A 88 7.60 11.64 -0.52
CA GLU A 88 6.62 12.13 0.45
C GLU A 88 5.89 10.96 1.12
N SER A 89 5.69 9.87 0.38
CA SER A 89 5.01 8.63 0.80
C SER A 89 5.23 8.25 2.27
N LEU A 90 6.49 8.06 2.70
CA LEU A 90 6.79 7.58 4.05
C LEU A 90 6.27 8.55 5.12
N GLN A 91 6.59 9.84 4.97
CA GLN A 91 6.17 10.86 5.94
C GLN A 91 4.65 11.04 5.93
N PHE A 92 4.05 11.03 4.74
CA PHE A 92 2.61 11.08 4.57
C PHE A 92 1.92 9.94 5.33
N TYR A 93 2.33 8.69 5.14
CA TYR A 93 1.73 7.57 5.88
C TYR A 93 1.95 7.66 7.40
N GLU A 94 3.12 8.10 7.85
CA GLU A 94 3.40 8.30 9.28
C GLU A 94 2.51 9.37 9.93
N GLN A 95 2.10 10.39 9.16
CA GLN A 95 1.28 11.51 9.64
C GLN A 95 -0.22 11.26 9.49
N SER A 96 -0.64 10.66 8.39
CA SER A 96 -2.05 10.53 8.00
C SER A 96 -2.72 9.26 8.53
N LEU A 97 -1.95 8.20 8.80
CA LEU A 97 -2.48 6.94 9.34
C LEU A 97 -2.33 6.88 10.86
N LYS A 98 -3.39 6.47 11.55
CA LYS A 98 -3.34 6.30 13.01
C LYS A 98 -2.43 5.15 13.44
N ARG A 99 -2.04 5.17 14.72
CA ARG A 99 -1.33 4.07 15.38
C ARG A 99 -2.07 2.73 15.20
N GLU A 100 -1.31 1.66 15.06
CA GLU A 100 -1.76 0.29 14.76
C GLU A 100 -2.44 0.12 13.39
N CYS A 101 -2.57 1.18 12.58
CA CYS A 101 -2.99 1.02 11.19
C CYS A 101 -2.00 0.14 10.44
N ARG A 102 -2.55 -0.78 9.64
CA ARG A 102 -1.82 -1.75 8.84
C ARG A 102 -1.76 -1.25 7.39
N LEU A 103 -0.59 -0.81 6.96
CA LEU A 103 -0.34 -0.47 5.57
C LEU A 103 0.11 -1.73 4.82
N VAL A 104 -0.57 -2.05 3.73
CA VAL A 104 -0.20 -3.13 2.80
C VAL A 104 0.29 -2.50 1.51
N THR A 105 1.48 -2.88 1.06
CA THR A 105 2.01 -2.49 -0.26
C THR A 105 2.16 -3.69 -1.18
N LEU A 106 2.21 -3.40 -2.49
CA LEU A 106 2.42 -4.39 -3.55
C LEU A 106 3.88 -4.40 -4.02
N SER A 107 4.39 -5.60 -4.29
CA SER A 107 5.74 -5.92 -4.82
C SER A 107 6.92 -5.55 -3.91
N MET A 108 6.83 -4.53 -3.05
CA MET A 108 7.92 -4.12 -2.16
C MET A 108 7.43 -3.40 -0.90
N PRO A 109 8.07 -3.55 0.27
CA PRO A 109 7.83 -2.67 1.42
C PRO A 109 8.36 -1.26 1.14
N LEU A 110 7.89 -0.26 1.90
CA LEU A 110 8.44 1.10 1.80
C LEU A 110 9.95 1.08 2.06
N VAL A 111 10.71 1.86 1.30
CA VAL A 111 12.17 1.88 1.37
C VAL A 111 12.66 2.20 2.80
N GLY A 112 13.40 1.29 3.42
CA GLY A 112 13.87 1.49 4.80
C GLY A 112 12.85 1.20 5.89
N VAL A 113 11.68 0.67 5.56
CA VAL A 113 10.72 0.10 6.51
C VAL A 113 10.80 -1.41 6.47
N MET A 114 10.91 -2.04 7.65
CA MET A 114 10.84 -3.48 7.82
C MET A 114 9.37 -3.92 7.83
N PRO A 115 8.97 -4.88 6.98
CA PRO A 115 7.64 -5.45 7.06
C PRO A 115 7.46 -6.19 8.39
N ASN A 116 6.24 -6.13 8.93
CA ASN A 116 5.79 -6.93 10.05
C ASN A 116 5.50 -8.38 9.63
N SER A 117 4.99 -8.56 8.42
CA SER A 117 4.75 -9.87 7.78
C SER A 117 4.66 -9.67 6.26
N GLN A 118 4.79 -10.76 5.51
CA GLN A 118 4.70 -10.75 4.05
C GLN A 118 4.03 -12.02 3.54
N ASP A 119 3.35 -11.89 2.41
CA ASP A 119 2.75 -12.97 1.63
C ASP A 119 2.82 -12.53 0.17
N TYR A 120 3.90 -12.93 -0.52
CA TYR A 120 4.30 -12.37 -1.81
C TYR A 120 3.11 -12.40 -2.79
N PRO A 121 2.80 -11.28 -3.48
CA PRO A 121 3.59 -10.04 -3.60
C PRO A 121 3.25 -8.94 -2.57
N PHE A 122 2.62 -9.26 -1.44
CA PHE A 122 2.15 -8.27 -0.46
C PHE A 122 3.05 -8.15 0.77
N TYR A 123 3.27 -6.91 1.20
CA TYR A 123 4.05 -6.58 2.40
C TYR A 123 3.18 -5.81 3.39
N LEU A 124 3.10 -6.29 4.64
CA LEU A 124 2.36 -5.65 5.72
C LEU A 124 3.32 -4.87 6.61
N MET A 125 3.02 -3.59 6.82
CA MET A 125 3.71 -2.71 7.75
C MET A 125 2.68 -2.12 8.74
N LYS A 126 3.09 -1.84 9.96
CA LYS A 126 2.22 -1.23 10.99
C LYS A 126 2.76 0.13 11.41
N ILE A 127 1.86 1.07 11.72
CA ILE A 127 2.21 2.38 12.29
C ILE A 127 2.35 2.25 13.82
N PRO A 128 3.45 2.75 14.43
CA PRO A 128 4.60 3.39 13.79
C PRO A 128 5.51 2.37 13.09
N PHE A 129 6.09 2.79 11.96
CA PHE A 129 6.91 1.90 11.14
C PHE A 129 8.18 1.44 11.87
N ARG A 130 8.53 0.18 11.64
CA ARG A 130 9.81 -0.38 12.07
C ARG A 130 10.89 -0.03 11.06
N LYS A 131 11.82 0.85 11.42
CA LYS A 131 12.91 1.26 10.52
C LYS A 131 13.97 0.16 10.36
N ALA A 132 14.47 -0.01 9.15
CA ALA A 132 15.63 -0.84 8.87
C ALA A 132 16.92 -0.14 9.35
N ARG A 133 17.88 -0.92 9.85
CA ARG A 133 19.18 -0.42 10.35
C ARG A 133 20.20 -0.21 9.24
N SER A 134 20.02 -0.87 8.09
CA SER A 134 20.92 -0.76 6.94
C SER A 134 20.20 -1.12 5.65
N VAL A 135 20.76 -0.68 4.52
CA VAL A 135 20.28 -1.04 3.18
C VAL A 135 20.24 -2.56 3.02
N SER A 136 21.28 -3.25 3.49
CA SER A 136 21.37 -4.71 3.39
C SER A 136 20.25 -5.40 4.17
N GLN A 137 19.91 -4.91 5.36
CA GLN A 137 18.81 -5.47 6.13
C GLN A 137 17.48 -5.31 5.39
N TRP A 138 17.23 -4.14 4.81
CA TRP A 138 16.00 -3.88 4.07
C TRP A 138 15.92 -4.69 2.77
N VAL A 139 16.99 -4.75 1.97
CA VAL A 139 17.05 -5.55 0.73
C VAL A 139 16.73 -7.02 0.98
N GLN A 140 17.18 -7.58 2.10
CA GLN A 140 16.89 -8.96 2.47
C GLN A 140 15.39 -9.24 2.75
N THR A 141 14.57 -8.19 2.93
CA THR A 141 13.11 -8.35 3.11
C THR A 141 12.37 -8.38 1.78
N VAL A 142 12.92 -7.74 0.74
CA VAL A 142 12.30 -7.65 -0.59
C VAL A 142 12.44 -8.96 -1.36
N LEU A 143 13.56 -9.64 -1.18
CA LEU A 143 13.92 -10.79 -2.00
C LEU A 143 13.59 -12.10 -1.32
N SER A 144 13.14 -13.07 -2.12
CA SER A 144 12.95 -14.46 -1.66
C SER A 144 14.29 -15.17 -1.34
N GLN A 145 15.41 -14.68 -1.90
CA GLN A 145 16.74 -15.21 -1.70
C GLN A 145 17.72 -14.12 -1.22
N LYS A 146 18.64 -14.48 -0.33
CA LYS A 146 19.68 -13.55 0.14
C LYS A 146 20.67 -13.26 -0.99
N MET A 147 20.90 -11.99 -1.31
CA MET A 147 21.94 -11.56 -2.24
C MET A 147 22.62 -10.26 -1.80
N PRO A 148 23.80 -9.94 -2.36
CA PRO A 148 24.47 -8.66 -2.14
C PRO A 148 23.63 -7.47 -2.66
N VAL A 149 23.69 -6.33 -1.96
CA VAL A 149 22.97 -5.09 -2.36
C VAL A 149 23.34 -4.62 -3.77
N LYS A 150 24.56 -4.89 -4.23
CA LYS A 150 25.00 -4.55 -5.59
C LYS A 150 24.20 -5.28 -6.68
N ASP A 151 23.75 -6.50 -6.38
CA ASP A 151 23.05 -7.37 -7.34
C ASP A 151 21.53 -7.13 -7.30
N PHE A 152 21.01 -6.63 -6.17
CA PHE A 152 19.60 -6.26 -5.99
C PHE A 152 19.06 -5.34 -7.09
N PHE A 153 19.77 -4.26 -7.43
CA PHE A 153 19.26 -3.35 -8.46
C PHE A 153 19.22 -3.95 -9.85
N LYS A 154 20.05 -4.96 -10.12
CA LYS A 154 20.04 -5.69 -11.38
C LYS A 154 18.83 -6.62 -11.41
N GLU A 155 18.64 -7.41 -10.35
CA GLU A 155 17.49 -8.31 -10.19
C GLU A 155 16.16 -7.57 -10.40
N ILE A 156 15.94 -6.48 -9.65
CA ILE A 156 14.70 -5.70 -9.72
C ILE A 156 14.50 -5.04 -11.09
N ALA A 157 15.58 -4.74 -11.83
CA ALA A 157 15.48 -4.14 -13.15
C ALA A 157 15.17 -5.16 -14.26
N GLU A 158 15.49 -6.43 -14.04
CA GLU A 158 15.31 -7.52 -15.01
C GLU A 158 14.03 -8.34 -14.74
N ASP A 159 13.53 -8.31 -13.50
CA ASP A 159 12.35 -9.06 -13.08
C ASP A 159 11.03 -8.32 -13.44
N PRO A 160 10.18 -8.91 -14.30
CA PRO A 160 8.92 -8.30 -14.73
C PRO A 160 7.88 -8.14 -13.60
N ASP A 161 8.03 -8.86 -12.48
CA ASP A 161 7.10 -8.77 -11.35
C ASP A 161 7.34 -7.50 -10.49
N TYR A 162 8.47 -6.81 -10.71
CA TYR A 162 8.74 -5.52 -10.09
C TYR A 162 8.43 -4.36 -11.04
N TRP A 163 7.32 -3.69 -10.76
CA TRP A 163 6.96 -2.45 -11.43
C TRP A 163 7.46 -1.24 -10.61
N THR A 164 8.77 -0.95 -10.70
CA THR A 164 9.39 0.15 -9.95
C THR A 164 10.30 1.04 -10.80
N ASP A 165 10.32 2.34 -10.49
CA ASP A 165 11.33 3.25 -11.04
C ASP A 165 12.66 3.07 -10.29
N ILE A 166 13.61 2.36 -10.92
CA ILE A 166 14.95 2.12 -10.37
C ILE A 166 15.68 3.41 -9.98
N ARG A 167 15.46 4.52 -10.71
CA ARG A 167 16.09 5.81 -10.37
C ARG A 167 15.50 6.36 -9.09
N MET A 168 14.18 6.31 -8.94
CA MET A 168 13.49 6.71 -7.71
C MET A 168 13.92 5.84 -6.53
N LEU A 169 13.92 4.51 -6.69
CA LEU A 169 14.36 3.57 -5.67
C LEU A 169 15.80 3.86 -5.19
N LYS A 170 16.74 4.05 -6.12
CA LYS A 170 18.13 4.46 -5.79
C LYS A 170 18.19 5.79 -5.05
N ALA A 171 17.31 6.74 -5.38
CA ALA A 171 17.26 8.04 -4.71
C ALA A 171 16.69 7.94 -3.28
N LEU A 172 15.62 7.16 -3.09
CA LEU A 172 15.03 6.88 -1.78
C LEU A 172 16.03 6.18 -0.86
N ILE A 173 16.72 5.14 -1.34
CA ILE A 173 17.75 4.42 -0.57
C ILE A 173 18.85 5.39 -0.13
N ARG A 174 19.38 6.21 -1.06
CA ARG A 174 20.40 7.21 -0.73
C ARG A 174 19.91 8.23 0.29
N ARG A 175 18.63 8.63 0.26
CA ARG A 175 18.09 9.62 1.20
C ARG A 175 17.85 9.03 2.60
N ARG A 176 17.44 7.76 2.70
CA ARG A 176 16.98 7.16 3.96
C ARG A 176 18.05 6.41 4.75
N PHE A 177 19.17 6.05 4.10
CA PHE A 177 20.29 5.32 4.73
C PHE A 177 21.61 6.09 4.70
N ARG A 178 21.54 7.42 4.56
CA ARG A 178 22.70 8.31 4.73
C ARG A 178 22.93 8.64 6.19
#